data_AF-A0A1J0TSP5-F1
#
_entry.id   AF-A0A1J0TSP5-F1
#
_cell.length_a   1.000
_cell.length_b   1.000
_cell.length_c   1.000
_cell.angle_alpha   90.00
_cell.angle_beta   90.00
_cell.angle_gamma   90.00
#
_symmetry.space_group_name_H-M   'P 1'
#
loop_
_entity.id
_entity.type
_entity.pdbx_description
1 polymer ?
#
loop_
_entity_poly.entity_id
_entity_poly.type
_entity_poly.pdbx_seq_one_letter_code
_entity_poly.pdbx_strand_id
1 'polypeptide(L)'
;MLSESALDALRRVCSERDLKIVVFSQVRRDNSRTRELASALGGDVLMWEDDVSHSDQERKIRDLMAHSEVVVSDRIHALIMGTSEGATPLGLIPGSDVKVAPHFAAASIAGISGDITSLGTHAVADFIRGVIDRRTEIEARVDMARARVADLGEAVRSVNAGVRERNGSLR
;
A
#
# COMPACT_ATOMS: atom_id res chain seq x y z
N MET A 1 12.84 1.89 -11.91
CA MET A 1 11.91 1.09 -12.74
C MET A 1 11.97 -0.33 -12.24
N LEU A 2 10.87 -1.08 -12.29
CA LEU A 2 10.92 -2.52 -12.01
C LEU A 2 11.82 -3.21 -13.05
N SER A 3 12.57 -4.22 -12.63
CA SER A 3 13.33 -5.06 -13.55
C SER A 3 12.39 -5.95 -14.38
N GLU A 4 12.84 -6.40 -15.55
CA GLU A 4 12.10 -7.42 -16.33
C GLU A 4 11.79 -8.67 -15.50
N SER A 5 12.73 -9.10 -14.66
CA SER A 5 12.51 -10.23 -13.74
C SER A 5 11.34 -10.00 -12.77
N ALA A 6 11.14 -8.76 -12.30
CA ALA A 6 10.03 -8.42 -11.43
C ALA A 6 8.70 -8.32 -12.20
N LEU A 7 8.72 -7.79 -13.43
CA LEU A 7 7.54 -7.76 -14.29
C LEU A 7 7.05 -9.17 -14.62
N ASP A 8 7.96 -10.07 -15.00
CA ASP A 8 7.63 -11.47 -15.30
C ASP A 8 7.12 -12.22 -14.06
N ALA A 9 7.73 -11.98 -12.90
CA ALA A 9 7.27 -12.56 -11.64
C ALA A 9 5.85 -12.10 -11.29
N LEU A 10 5.53 -10.81 -11.45
CA LEU A 10 4.19 -10.27 -11.22
C LEU A 10 3.17 -10.91 -12.17
N ARG A 11 3.45 -10.92 -13.48
CA ARG A 11 2.55 -11.55 -14.47
C ARG A 11 2.29 -13.01 -14.15
N ARG A 12 3.35 -13.76 -13.80
CA ARG A 12 3.25 -15.17 -13.45
C ARG A 12 2.38 -15.39 -12.21
N VAL A 13 2.64 -14.68 -11.11
CA VAL A 13 1.88 -14.86 -9.88
C VAL A 13 0.43 -14.43 -10.07
N CYS A 14 0.18 -13.34 -10.80
CA CYS A 14 -1.19 -12.93 -11.12
C CYS A 14 -1.93 -13.99 -11.94
N SER A 15 -1.29 -14.59 -12.95
CA SER A 15 -1.91 -15.68 -13.72
C SER A 15 -2.15 -16.93 -12.89
N GLU A 16 -1.24 -17.29 -11.98
CA GLU A 16 -1.39 -18.46 -11.09
C GLU A 16 -2.54 -18.27 -10.08
N ARG A 17 -2.83 -17.04 -9.68
CA ARG A 17 -3.82 -16.67 -8.66
C ARG A 17 -5.14 -16.15 -9.26
N ASP A 18 -5.29 -16.18 -10.59
CA ASP A 18 -6.44 -15.58 -11.31
C ASP A 18 -6.68 -14.10 -10.95
N LEU A 19 -5.58 -13.33 -10.82
CA LEU A 19 -5.60 -11.91 -10.50
C LEU A 19 -5.43 -11.06 -11.75
N LYS A 20 -6.18 -9.96 -11.79
CA LYS A 20 -6.02 -8.93 -12.80
C LYS A 20 -5.02 -7.87 -12.34
N ILE A 21 -4.10 -7.50 -13.22
CA ILE A 21 -3.17 -6.40 -12.96
C ILE A 21 -3.83 -5.08 -13.38
N VAL A 22 -3.87 -4.12 -12.45
CA VAL A 22 -4.29 -2.73 -12.71
C VAL A 22 -3.20 -1.80 -12.23
N VAL A 23 -2.70 -0.93 -13.10
CA VAL A 23 -1.73 0.12 -12.73
C VAL A 23 -2.45 1.45 -12.63
N PHE A 24 -2.30 2.15 -11.51
CA PHE A 24 -3.00 3.41 -11.28
C PHE A 24 -2.04 4.60 -11.08
N SER A 25 -2.54 5.81 -11.33
CA SER A 25 -1.83 7.07 -11.07
C SER A 25 -2.41 7.77 -9.85
N GLN A 26 -1.57 7.96 -8.82
CA GLN A 26 -1.95 8.75 -7.65
C GLN A 26 -1.86 10.26 -7.90
N VAL A 27 -1.00 10.72 -8.81
CA VAL A 27 -0.83 12.12 -9.21
C VAL A 27 -0.79 12.24 -10.72
N ARG A 28 -1.42 13.27 -11.31
CA ARG A 28 -1.52 13.44 -12.78
C ARG A 28 -0.18 13.35 -13.51
N ARG A 29 0.88 13.91 -12.93
CA ARG A 29 2.23 13.91 -13.52
C ARG A 29 2.81 12.50 -13.74
N ASP A 30 2.26 11.48 -13.08
CA ASP A 30 2.72 10.10 -13.20
C ASP A 30 1.94 9.31 -14.28
N ASN A 31 0.91 9.90 -14.91
CA ASN A 31 0.05 9.23 -15.91
C ASN A 31 0.84 8.57 -17.05
N SER A 32 1.88 9.24 -17.59
CA SER A 32 2.69 8.67 -18.67
C SER A 32 3.40 7.38 -18.25
N ARG A 33 4.08 7.42 -17.09
CA ARG A 33 4.77 6.25 -16.52
C ARG A 33 3.81 5.14 -16.13
N THR A 34 2.65 5.49 -15.60
CA THR A 34 1.58 4.52 -15.28
C THR A 34 1.12 3.78 -16.54
N ARG A 35 0.94 4.49 -17.67
CA ARG A 35 0.57 3.86 -18.95
C ARG A 35 1.67 2.96 -19.50
N GLU A 36 2.92 3.40 -19.45
CA GLU A 36 4.09 2.60 -19.84
C GLU A 36 4.17 1.31 -19.03
N LEU A 37 4.01 1.40 -17.70
CA LEU A 37 4.04 0.23 -16.82
C LEU A 37 2.85 -0.71 -17.03
N ALA A 38 1.65 -0.18 -17.26
CA ALA A 38 0.47 -0.99 -17.57
C ALA A 38 0.68 -1.80 -18.86
N SER A 39 1.17 -1.15 -19.91
CA SER A 39 1.54 -1.80 -21.16
C SER A 39 2.61 -2.87 -20.94
N ALA A 40 3.66 -2.53 -20.18
CA ALA A 40 4.73 -3.45 -19.81
C ALA A 40 4.26 -4.57 -18.87
N LEU A 41 3.08 -4.53 -18.26
CA LEU A 41 2.52 -5.65 -17.50
C LEU A 41 1.44 -6.41 -18.26
N GLY A 42 0.96 -5.87 -19.39
CA GLY A 42 -0.24 -6.37 -20.06
C GLY A 42 -1.51 -6.18 -19.22
N GLY A 43 -1.52 -5.16 -18.35
CA GLY A 43 -2.59 -4.88 -17.40
C GLY A 43 -3.45 -3.68 -17.80
N ASP A 44 -4.52 -3.49 -17.04
CA ASP A 44 -5.39 -2.32 -17.15
C ASP A 44 -4.74 -1.08 -16.52
N VAL A 45 -5.29 0.08 -16.85
CA VAL A 45 -4.78 1.36 -16.36
C VAL A 45 -5.90 2.23 -15.77
N LEU A 46 -5.64 2.82 -14.59
CA LEU A 46 -6.47 3.85 -13.97
C LEU A 46 -5.67 5.16 -13.87
N MET A 47 -5.87 6.05 -14.83
CA MET A 47 -5.17 7.34 -14.86
C MET A 47 -5.92 8.40 -14.04
N TRP A 48 -5.25 9.52 -13.79
CA TRP A 48 -5.92 10.72 -13.26
C TRP A 48 -6.28 11.66 -14.42
N GLU A 49 -7.56 11.69 -14.78
CA GLU A 49 -8.10 12.56 -15.83
C GLU A 49 -8.09 14.06 -15.45
N ASP A 50 -8.03 14.94 -16.44
CA ASP A 50 -7.84 16.38 -16.23
C ASP A 50 -8.98 17.04 -15.44
N ASP A 51 -10.22 16.57 -15.61
CA ASP A 51 -11.44 17.09 -14.99
C ASP A 51 -11.75 16.49 -13.60
N VAL A 52 -10.95 15.53 -13.13
CA VAL A 52 -11.21 14.83 -11.85
C VAL A 52 -10.58 15.58 -10.67
N SER A 53 -11.37 15.87 -9.64
CA SER A 53 -10.88 16.50 -8.41
C SER A 53 -9.90 15.58 -7.66
N HIS A 54 -9.10 16.15 -6.74
CA HIS A 54 -8.20 15.37 -5.90
C HIS A 54 -8.96 14.32 -5.06
N SER A 55 -10.07 14.72 -4.45
CA SER A 55 -10.91 13.85 -3.63
C SER A 55 -11.56 12.74 -4.45
N ASP A 56 -11.97 13.02 -5.69
CA ASP A 56 -12.61 12.00 -6.53
C ASP A 56 -11.60 11.00 -7.06
N GLN A 57 -10.37 11.44 -7.41
CA GLN A 57 -9.30 10.53 -7.77
C GLN A 57 -8.92 9.63 -6.59
N GLU A 58 -8.75 10.22 -5.41
CA GLU A 58 -8.43 9.44 -4.20
C GLU A 58 -9.51 8.39 -3.92
N ARG A 59 -10.79 8.77 -4.04
CA ARG A 59 -11.91 7.83 -3.87
C ARG A 59 -11.84 6.68 -4.87
N LYS A 60 -11.64 6.96 -6.16
CA LYS A 60 -11.49 5.92 -7.20
C LYS A 60 -10.34 4.96 -6.89
N ILE A 61 -9.21 5.47 -6.41
CA ILE A 61 -8.04 4.65 -6.06
C ILE A 61 -8.34 3.80 -4.82
N ARG A 62 -8.98 4.35 -3.80
CA ARG A 62 -9.38 3.61 -2.60
C ARG A 62 -10.39 2.51 -2.93
N ASP A 63 -11.40 2.82 -3.76
CA ASP A 63 -12.37 1.84 -4.23
C ASP A 63 -11.68 0.70 -4.99
N LEU A 64 -10.71 1.00 -5.87
CA LEU A 64 -9.89 -0.02 -6.54
C LEU A 64 -9.14 -0.88 -5.53
N MET A 65 -8.47 -0.25 -4.55
CA MET A 65 -7.68 -0.96 -3.54
C MET A 65 -8.54 -1.83 -2.62
N ALA A 66 -9.75 -1.40 -2.28
CA ALA A 66 -10.70 -2.18 -1.46
C ALA A 66 -11.12 -3.49 -2.13
N HIS A 67 -11.07 -3.54 -3.47
CA HIS A 67 -11.36 -4.74 -4.27
C HIS A 67 -10.09 -5.43 -4.78
N SER A 68 -8.91 -5.05 -4.26
CA SER A 68 -7.62 -5.61 -4.66
C SER A 68 -7.11 -6.60 -3.61
N GLU A 69 -6.49 -7.70 -4.06
CA GLU A 69 -5.84 -8.67 -3.15
C GLU A 69 -4.50 -8.14 -2.62
N VAL A 70 -3.76 -7.43 -3.47
CA VAL A 70 -2.41 -6.92 -3.19
C VAL A 70 -2.23 -5.54 -3.80
N VAL A 71 -1.53 -4.65 -3.09
CA VAL A 71 -1.05 -3.37 -3.61
C VAL A 71 0.47 -3.43 -3.71
N VAL A 72 0.99 -3.20 -4.92
CA VAL A 72 2.43 -3.25 -5.20
C VAL A 72 2.97 -1.84 -5.43
N SER A 73 3.98 -1.42 -4.65
CA SER A 73 4.57 -0.09 -4.81
C SER A 73 5.92 0.05 -4.12
N ASP A 74 6.75 0.98 -4.59
CA ASP A 74 7.89 1.52 -3.84
C ASP A 74 7.50 2.75 -3.00
N ARG A 75 6.26 3.23 -3.14
CA ARG A 75 5.74 4.39 -2.41
C ARG A 75 4.94 3.96 -1.21
N ILE A 76 5.47 4.31 -0.05
CA ILE A 76 4.85 4.05 1.24
C ILE A 76 3.37 4.48 1.33
N HIS A 77 3.02 5.66 0.81
CA HIS A 77 1.64 6.16 0.90
C HIS A 77 0.65 5.28 0.14
N ALA A 78 1.05 4.73 -1.02
CA ALA A 78 0.21 3.81 -1.78
C ALA A 78 0.03 2.49 -1.02
N LEU A 79 1.10 1.97 -0.41
CA LEU A 79 1.04 0.75 0.40
C LEU A 79 0.17 0.93 1.65
N ILE A 80 0.35 2.01 2.41
CA ILE A 80 -0.46 2.31 3.61
C ILE A 80 -1.93 2.50 3.23
N MET A 81 -2.21 3.23 2.15
CA MET A 81 -3.57 3.44 1.65
C MET A 81 -4.21 2.09 1.32
N GLY A 82 -3.58 1.27 0.47
CA GLY A 82 -4.16 -0.02 0.08
C GLY A 82 -4.30 -0.99 1.25
N THR A 83 -3.32 -1.01 2.15
CA THR A 83 -3.41 -1.80 3.40
C THR A 83 -4.60 -1.37 4.25
N SER A 84 -4.88 -0.08 4.31
CA SER A 84 -6.05 0.44 5.01
C SER A 84 -7.37 0.06 4.32
N GLU A 85 -7.36 -0.16 3.01
CA GLU A 85 -8.55 -0.66 2.30
C GLU A 85 -8.65 -2.20 2.32
N GLY A 86 -7.68 -2.90 2.93
CA GLY A 86 -7.69 -4.37 3.06
C GLY A 86 -6.83 -5.12 2.04
N ALA A 87 -6.12 -4.42 1.15
CA ALA A 87 -5.17 -5.04 0.24
C ALA A 87 -3.84 -5.37 0.93
N THR A 88 -3.23 -6.50 0.58
CA THR A 88 -1.91 -6.88 1.13
C THR A 88 -0.82 -5.94 0.60
N PRO A 89 0.01 -5.30 1.44
CA PRO A 89 1.11 -4.45 0.97
C PRO A 89 2.27 -5.28 0.44
N LEU A 90 2.79 -4.92 -0.73
CA LEU A 90 3.99 -5.53 -1.32
C LEU A 90 4.96 -4.45 -1.83
N GLY A 91 6.07 -4.29 -1.13
CA GLY A 91 7.16 -3.39 -1.48
C GLY A 91 8.18 -4.03 -2.43
N LEU A 92 8.06 -3.81 -3.73
CA LEU A 92 9.12 -4.16 -4.68
C LEU A 92 10.05 -2.95 -4.86
N ILE A 93 11.18 -2.96 -4.14
CA ILE A 93 12.07 -1.80 -4.02
C ILE A 93 13.32 -2.02 -4.86
N PRO A 94 13.70 -1.08 -5.75
CA PRO A 94 15.03 -1.11 -6.36
C PRO A 94 16.08 -0.63 -5.34
N GLY A 95 16.94 -1.53 -4.86
CA GLY A 95 18.00 -1.20 -3.91
C GLY A 95 17.56 -1.21 -2.44
N SER A 96 18.18 -0.38 -1.61
CA SER A 96 17.98 -0.43 -0.15
C SER A 96 16.61 0.09 0.28
N ASP A 97 15.88 -0.73 1.04
CA ASP A 97 14.61 -0.33 1.63
C ASP A 97 14.83 0.47 2.92
N VAL A 98 14.75 1.79 2.79
CA VAL A 98 14.84 2.74 3.92
C VAL A 98 13.49 3.34 4.30
N LYS A 99 12.39 2.92 3.64
CA LYS A 99 11.07 3.57 3.78
C LYS A 99 9.97 2.57 4.08
N VAL A 100 9.84 1.51 3.31
CA VAL A 100 8.68 0.62 3.43
C VAL A 100 8.79 -0.23 4.70
N ALA A 101 9.83 -1.04 4.84
CA ALA A 101 10.01 -1.91 6.00
C ALA A 101 9.98 -1.15 7.34
N PRO A 102 10.73 -0.03 7.53
CA PRO A 102 10.73 0.67 8.81
C PRO A 102 9.35 1.18 9.25
N HIS A 103 8.50 1.61 8.32
CA HIS A 103 7.19 2.15 8.68
C HIS A 103 6.17 1.05 8.96
N PHE A 104 6.19 -0.05 8.20
CA PHE A 104 5.33 -1.20 8.48
C PHE A 104 5.75 -1.92 9.79
N ALA A 105 7.03 -1.87 10.15
CA ALA A 105 7.51 -2.40 11.42
C ALA A 105 6.85 -1.72 12.65
N ALA A 106 6.48 -0.44 12.54
CA ALA A 106 5.72 0.26 13.59
C ALA A 106 4.34 -0.37 13.85
N ALA A 107 3.73 -0.97 12.82
CA ALA A 107 2.51 -1.77 12.92
C ALA A 107 2.79 -3.26 13.18
N SER A 108 4.03 -3.63 13.50
CA SER A 108 4.47 -5.02 13.65
C SER A 108 4.24 -5.86 12.38
N ILE A 109 4.34 -5.24 11.19
CA ILE A 109 4.28 -5.91 9.89
C ILE A 109 5.70 -5.91 9.32
N ALA A 110 6.23 -7.10 9.02
CA ALA A 110 7.58 -7.28 8.51
C ALA A 110 7.60 -8.20 7.29
N GLY A 111 8.70 -8.18 6.52
CA GLY A 111 8.88 -9.07 5.37
C GLY A 111 7.90 -8.81 4.23
N ILE A 112 7.40 -7.58 4.10
CA ILE A 112 6.49 -7.17 3.02
C ILE A 112 7.21 -6.42 1.91
N SER A 113 8.52 -6.16 2.07
CA SER A 113 9.34 -5.51 1.06
C SER A 113 10.61 -6.30 0.77
N GLY A 114 11.08 -6.22 -0.48
CA GLY A 114 12.25 -6.92 -0.97
C GLY A 114 12.98 -6.11 -2.04
N ASP A 115 14.31 -6.21 -2.05
CA ASP A 115 15.15 -5.63 -3.09
C ASP A 115 15.09 -6.48 -4.36
N ILE A 116 14.53 -5.92 -5.42
CA ILE A 116 14.36 -6.63 -6.69
C ILE A 116 15.61 -6.62 -7.59
N THR A 117 16.63 -5.83 -7.24
CA THR A 117 17.85 -5.72 -8.07
C THR A 117 18.79 -6.90 -7.91
N SER A 118 18.69 -7.60 -6.78
CA SER A 118 19.54 -8.74 -6.42
C SER A 118 18.85 -10.10 -6.62
N LEU A 119 17.56 -10.10 -6.97
CA LEU A 119 16.74 -11.31 -7.06
C LEU A 119 16.44 -11.70 -8.51
N GLY A 120 16.60 -13.00 -8.81
CA GLY A 120 16.09 -13.59 -10.06
C GLY A 120 14.57 -13.75 -10.04
N THR A 121 13.95 -13.92 -11.21
CA THR A 121 12.49 -14.01 -11.40
C THR A 121 11.81 -15.01 -10.44
N HIS A 122 12.40 -16.19 -10.23
CA HIS A 122 11.83 -17.20 -9.34
C HIS A 122 11.78 -16.72 -7.88
N ALA A 123 12.86 -16.12 -7.39
CA ALA A 123 12.93 -15.60 -6.04
C ALA A 123 11.96 -14.43 -5.82
N VAL A 124 11.79 -13.56 -6.84
CA VAL A 124 10.78 -12.50 -6.77
C VAL A 124 9.37 -13.09 -6.73
N ALA A 125 9.07 -14.11 -7.55
CA ALA A 125 7.76 -14.76 -7.54
C ALA A 125 7.47 -15.47 -6.21
N ASP A 126 8.46 -16.17 -5.62
CA ASP A 126 8.34 -16.81 -4.31
C ASP A 126 8.09 -15.77 -3.21
N PHE A 127 8.79 -14.63 -3.27
CA PHE A 127 8.58 -13.53 -2.35
C PHE A 127 7.14 -12.96 -2.46
N ILE A 128 6.67 -12.67 -3.68
CA ILE A 128 5.30 -12.18 -3.91
C ILE A 128 4.27 -13.17 -3.33
N ARG A 129 4.40 -14.46 -3.62
CA ARG A 129 3.51 -15.51 -3.09
C ARG A 129 3.52 -15.53 -1.57
N GLY A 130 4.71 -15.55 -0.96
CA GLY A 130 4.86 -15.58 0.48
C GLY A 130 4.24 -14.37 1.18
N VAL A 131 4.24 -13.19 0.55
CA VAL A 131 3.57 -12.01 1.07
C VAL A 131 2.05 -12.12 0.93
N ILE A 132 1.54 -12.54 -0.23
CA ILE A 132 0.09 -12.73 -0.46
C ILE A 132 -0.50 -13.74 0.52
N ASP A 133 0.19 -14.86 0.74
CA ASP A 133 -0.28 -15.93 1.65
C ASP A 133 -0.35 -15.49 3.12
N ARG A 134 0.25 -14.34 3.46
CA ARG A 134 0.20 -13.73 4.81
C ARG A 134 -0.93 -12.71 4.98
N ARG A 135 -1.86 -12.61 4.02
CA ARG A 135 -2.99 -11.66 4.06
C ARG A 135 -3.69 -11.60 5.42
N THR A 136 -4.16 -12.75 5.94
CA THR A 136 -4.88 -12.81 7.21
C THR A 136 -4.04 -12.36 8.41
N GLU A 137 -2.73 -12.68 8.42
CA GLU A 137 -1.80 -12.18 9.44
C GLU A 137 -1.71 -10.66 9.38
N ILE A 138 -1.55 -10.11 8.18
CA ILE A 138 -1.39 -8.67 7.96
C ILE A 138 -2.67 -7.91 8.33
N GLU A 139 -3.83 -8.40 7.91
CA GLU A 139 -5.14 -7.84 8.27
C GLU A 139 -5.29 -7.74 9.80
N ALA A 140 -4.98 -8.81 10.54
CA ALA A 140 -5.03 -8.79 11.99
C ALA A 140 -4.07 -7.74 12.61
N ARG A 141 -2.88 -7.55 12.04
CA ARG A 141 -1.94 -6.51 12.51
C ARG A 141 -2.43 -5.10 12.22
N VAL A 142 -3.11 -4.90 11.10
CA VAL A 142 -3.73 -3.61 10.74
C VAL A 142 -4.85 -3.28 11.72
N ASP A 143 -5.71 -4.24 12.05
CA ASP A 143 -6.78 -4.05 13.02
C ASP A 143 -6.24 -3.72 14.42
N MET A 144 -5.18 -4.40 14.85
CA MET A 144 -4.48 -4.07 16.09
C MET A 144 -3.88 -2.65 16.07
N ALA A 145 -3.28 -2.24 14.95
CA ALA A 145 -2.72 -0.91 14.79
C ALA A 145 -3.81 0.18 14.85
N ARG A 146 -4.97 -0.07 14.21
CA ARG A 146 -6.14 0.80 14.26
C ARG A 146 -6.69 0.98 15.66
N ALA A 147 -6.84 -0.12 16.40
CA ALA A 147 -7.29 -0.07 17.79
C ALA A 147 -6.35 0.80 18.64
N ARG A 148 -5.03 0.61 18.54
CA ARG A 148 -4.03 1.43 19.26
C ARG A 148 -4.12 2.92 18.92
N VAL A 149 -4.35 3.27 17.66
CA VAL A 149 -4.52 4.67 17.23
C VAL A 149 -5.83 5.25 17.78
N ALA A 150 -6.90 4.48 17.79
CA ALA A 150 -8.18 4.89 18.37
C ALA A 150 -8.05 5.16 19.88
N ASP A 151 -7.43 4.25 20.62
CA ASP A 151 -7.16 4.37 22.06
C ASP A 151 -6.33 5.62 22.37
N LEU A 152 -5.26 5.85 21.61
CA LEU A 152 -4.43 7.05 21.76
C LEU A 152 -5.24 8.32 21.47
N GLY A 153 -6.08 8.30 20.43
CA GLY A 153 -6.96 9.41 20.09
C GLY A 153 -7.95 9.73 21.22
N GLU A 154 -8.51 8.71 21.87
CA GLU A 154 -9.40 8.89 23.01
C GLU A 154 -8.65 9.46 24.24
N ALA A 155 -7.47 8.93 24.54
CA ALA A 155 -6.63 9.43 25.63
C ALA A 155 -6.29 10.92 25.43
N VAL A 156 -5.91 11.33 24.22
CA VAL A 156 -5.60 12.73 23.89
C VAL A 156 -6.85 13.62 24.04
N ARG A 157 -8.02 13.16 23.60
CA ARG A 157 -9.29 13.91 23.77
C ARG A 157 -9.67 14.06 25.24
N SER A 158 -9.49 13.02 26.05
CA SER A 158 -9.77 13.03 27.49
C SER A 158 -8.87 14.02 28.23
N VAL A 159 -7.56 14.00 27.96
CA VAL A 159 -6.61 14.97 28.53
C VAL A 159 -7.00 16.41 28.15
N ASN A 160 -7.35 16.64 26.89
CA ASN A 160 -7.78 17.97 26.42
C ASN A 160 -9.09 18.45 27.08
N ALA A 161 -10.05 17.54 27.34
CA ALA A 161 -11.29 17.86 28.05
C ALA A 161 -11.01 18.26 29.51
N GLY A 162 -10.22 17.47 30.24
CA GLY A 162 -9.84 17.78 31.62
C GLY A 162 -9.02 19.06 31.77
N VAL A 163 -8.21 19.43 30.77
CA VAL A 163 -7.52 20.74 30.73
C VAL A 163 -8.52 21.88 30.56
N ARG A 164 -9.52 21.74 29.69
CA ARG A 164 -10.55 22.77 29.47
C ARG A 164 -11.43 23.00 30.69
N GLU A 165 -11.84 21.95 31.38
CA GLU A 165 -12.64 22.05 32.61
C GLU A 165 -11.90 22.77 33.73
N ARG A 166 -10.62 22.44 33.95
CA ARG A 166 -9.77 23.15 34.94
C ARG A 166 -9.58 24.63 34.61
N ASN A 167 -9.45 24.98 33.33
CA ASN A 167 -9.28 26.37 32.90
C ASN A 167 -10.59 27.18 32.89
N GLY A 168 -11.74 26.51 32.75
CA GLY A 168 -13.07 27.12 32.82
C GLY A 168 -13.57 27.39 34.23
N SER A 169 -13.10 26.61 35.22
CA SER A 169 -13.47 26.76 36.64
C SER A 169 -12.69 27.86 37.38
N LEU A 170 -11.72 28.50 36.72
CA LEU A 170 -10.91 29.61 37.23
C LEU A 170 -11.40 31.00 36.75
N ARG A 171 -12.63 31.11 36.26
CA ARG A 171 -13.26 32.37 35.84
C ARG A 171 -14.52 32.68 36.64
#